data_AF-A0A8J3XLM5-F1
#
_entry.id   AF-A0A8J3XLM5-F1
#
_cell.length_a   1.000
_cell.length_b   1.000
_cell.length_c   1.000
_cell.angle_alpha   90.00
_cell.angle_beta   90.00
_cell.angle_gamma   90.00
#
_symmetry.space_group_name_H-M   'P 1'
#
loop_
_entity.id
_entity.type
_entity.pdbx_description
1 polymer ?
#
loop_
_entity_poly.entity_id
_entity_poly.type
_entity_poly.pdbx_seq_one_letter_code
_entity_poly.pdbx_strand_id
1 'polypeptide(L)'
;MTYRVRMSAEVREWLSTLLTQDPEKGRVIGEAVAVLFECGAETGPPLVIPLQSALRTQNPGSALDYCYRRVLQLLQQVRRDVADLATARKRRELQISRTGHEQDALVARRRYEELVREEERAALQSQRLQAKVDMFRVRKEAVKANYTAAQARREIDEALAAGGEPGVSERAVDDMTAAQAAINELLQVADDLQQELSDDAANEGSSELRLESADLRLLFAAESPDIAVLLVVGMGQDWGAWYDEALSLAQAELEREGDDFTDYDLATFLSEYFPGEETEVRAGAFRLIELNRAQEIGP
;
A
#
# COMPACT_ATOMS: atom_id res chain seq x y z
N MET A 1 16.97 14.61 -2.84
CA MET A 1 17.29 13.71 -1.72
C MET A 1 17.70 12.39 -2.34
N THR A 2 18.69 11.68 -1.80
CA THR A 2 19.10 10.39 -2.37
C THR A 2 18.38 9.30 -1.59
N TYR A 3 17.41 8.65 -2.21
CA TYR A 3 16.70 7.53 -1.61
C TYR A 3 17.60 6.30 -1.52
N ARG A 4 17.37 5.48 -0.52
CA ARG A 4 17.88 4.11 -0.45
C ARG A 4 16.77 3.14 -0.79
N VAL A 5 17.12 2.08 -1.52
CA VAL A 5 16.18 1.01 -1.85
C VAL A 5 16.62 -0.24 -1.11
N ARG A 6 15.66 -0.87 -0.44
CA ARG A 6 15.83 -2.09 0.32
C ARG A 6 15.21 -3.25 -0.45
N MET A 7 15.94 -4.35 -0.58
CA MET A 7 15.48 -5.53 -1.34
C MET A 7 15.70 -6.81 -0.52
N SER A 8 14.72 -7.72 -0.53
CA SER A 8 14.84 -9.04 0.09
C SER A 8 15.77 -9.94 -0.72
N ALA A 9 16.23 -11.04 -0.13
CA ALA A 9 17.07 -12.02 -0.82
C ALA A 9 16.37 -12.59 -2.07
N GLU A 10 15.06 -12.85 -1.98
CA GLU A 10 14.24 -13.38 -3.06
C GLU A 10 14.19 -12.42 -4.25
N VAL A 11 13.96 -11.12 -3.99
CA VAL A 11 13.93 -10.10 -5.05
C VAL A 11 15.30 -9.95 -5.71
N ARG A 12 16.38 -10.02 -4.94
CA ARG A 12 17.76 -9.96 -5.46
C ARG A 12 18.14 -11.17 -6.31
N GLU A 13 17.77 -12.37 -5.87
CA GLU A 13 17.99 -13.62 -6.61
C GLU A 13 17.19 -13.63 -7.91
N TRP A 14 15.93 -13.19 -7.84
CA TRP A 14 15.08 -13.02 -9.02
C TRP A 14 15.69 -12.04 -10.03
N LEU A 15 16.15 -10.86 -9.58
CA LEU A 15 16.78 -9.86 -10.46
C LEU A 15 18.05 -10.41 -11.11
N SER A 16 18.90 -11.10 -10.35
CA SER A 16 20.12 -11.74 -10.86
C SER A 16 19.82 -12.80 -11.92
N THR A 17 18.78 -13.59 -11.69
CA THR A 17 18.30 -14.61 -12.63
C THR A 17 17.78 -13.95 -13.91
N LEU A 18 16.99 -12.88 -13.78
CA LEU A 18 16.43 -12.18 -14.93
C LEU A 18 17.53 -11.52 -15.78
N LEU A 19 18.51 -10.87 -15.16
CA LEU A 19 19.64 -10.26 -15.88
C LEU A 19 20.43 -11.27 -16.70
N THR A 20 20.47 -12.53 -16.26
CA THR A 20 21.12 -13.63 -16.98
C THR A 20 20.25 -14.15 -18.14
N GLN A 21 18.93 -14.20 -17.96
CA GLN A 21 17.99 -14.76 -18.94
C GLN A 21 17.59 -13.77 -20.04
N ASP A 22 17.38 -12.51 -19.67
CA ASP A 22 16.90 -11.44 -20.54
C ASP A 22 17.52 -10.09 -20.11
N PRO A 23 18.74 -9.79 -20.59
CA PRO A 23 19.45 -8.57 -20.23
C PRO A 23 18.72 -7.28 -20.64
N GLU A 24 17.97 -7.31 -21.75
CA GLU A 24 17.21 -6.15 -22.21
C GLU A 24 16.09 -5.81 -21.24
N LYS A 25 15.30 -6.81 -20.80
CA LYS A 25 14.29 -6.60 -19.75
C LYS A 25 14.91 -6.25 -18.40
N GLY A 26 16.02 -6.90 -18.06
CA GLY A 26 16.78 -6.60 -16.85
C GLY A 26 17.21 -5.12 -16.80
N ARG A 27 17.65 -4.55 -17.93
CA ARG A 27 18.00 -3.12 -18.03
C ARG A 27 16.80 -2.22 -17.77
N VAL A 28 15.65 -2.50 -18.37
CA VAL A 28 14.43 -1.69 -18.16
C VAL A 28 13.99 -1.71 -16.68
N ILE A 29 14.10 -2.85 -16.01
CA ILE A 29 13.85 -2.94 -14.57
C ILE A 29 14.90 -2.18 -13.78
N GLY A 30 16.18 -2.28 -14.16
CA GLY A 30 17.25 -1.48 -13.58
C GLY A 30 16.96 0.02 -13.68
N GLU A 31 16.49 0.50 -14.82
CA GLU A 31 16.08 1.89 -15.04
C GLU A 31 14.89 2.26 -14.14
N ALA A 32 13.89 1.39 -14.01
CA ALA A 32 12.73 1.60 -13.14
C ALA A 32 13.11 1.65 -11.65
N VAL A 33 13.96 0.74 -11.19
CA VAL A 33 14.47 0.73 -9.80
C VAL A 33 15.37 1.96 -9.57
N ALA A 34 16.16 2.37 -10.57
CA ALA A 34 16.96 3.58 -10.55
C ALA A 34 16.11 4.85 -10.34
N VAL A 35 14.87 4.91 -10.85
CA VAL A 35 13.92 6.00 -10.54
C VAL A 35 13.63 6.10 -9.04
N LEU A 36 13.48 4.96 -8.35
CA LEU A 36 13.19 4.94 -6.91
C LEU A 36 14.33 5.54 -6.08
N PHE A 37 15.59 5.36 -6.48
CA PHE A 37 16.73 5.97 -5.78
C PHE A 37 16.81 7.50 -5.95
N GLU A 38 16.31 8.03 -7.06
CA GLU A 38 16.40 9.47 -7.37
C GLU A 38 15.22 10.27 -6.80
N CYS A 39 14.01 9.72 -6.83
CA CYS A 39 12.79 10.46 -6.49
C CYS A 39 11.81 9.68 -5.59
N GLY A 40 12.05 8.39 -5.31
CA GLY A 40 11.19 7.58 -4.44
C GLY A 40 9.69 7.69 -4.78
N ALA A 41 8.86 7.74 -3.73
CA ALA A 41 7.41 7.91 -3.85
C ALA A 41 6.99 9.33 -4.31
N GLU A 42 7.88 10.32 -4.23
CA GLU A 42 7.59 11.72 -4.57
C GLU A 42 7.53 11.97 -6.09
N THR A 43 7.92 10.99 -6.91
CA THR A 43 7.87 11.07 -8.37
C THR A 43 6.48 11.43 -8.90
N GLY A 44 5.42 10.97 -8.22
CA GLY A 44 4.04 11.29 -8.57
C GLY A 44 3.54 10.61 -9.87
N PRO A 45 2.23 10.78 -10.18
CA PRO A 45 1.61 10.18 -11.36
C PRO A 45 2.16 10.79 -12.67
N PRO A 46 2.03 10.09 -13.82
CA PRO A 46 1.52 8.72 -13.97
C PRO A 46 2.51 7.61 -13.63
N LEU A 47 3.80 7.92 -13.44
CA LEU A 47 4.88 6.95 -13.23
C LEU A 47 4.77 6.25 -11.88
N VAL A 48 4.50 7.00 -10.81
CA VAL A 48 4.27 6.45 -9.47
C VAL A 48 2.86 6.81 -9.00
N ILE A 49 2.06 5.80 -8.66
CA ILE A 49 0.70 5.98 -8.15
C ILE A 49 0.50 5.20 -6.85
N PRO A 50 -0.39 5.66 -5.94
CA PRO A 50 -0.78 4.85 -4.80
C PRO A 50 -1.34 3.50 -5.25
N LEU A 51 -0.95 2.40 -4.61
CA LEU A 51 -1.39 1.05 -5.00
C LEU A 51 -2.91 0.91 -4.98
N GLN A 52 -3.56 1.56 -4.02
CA GLN A 52 -5.02 1.61 -3.97
C GLN A 52 -5.62 2.18 -5.26
N SER A 53 -5.06 3.27 -5.81
CA SER A 53 -5.52 3.87 -7.06
C SER A 53 -5.34 2.92 -8.24
N ALA A 54 -4.24 2.17 -8.30
CA ALA A 54 -4.00 1.17 -9.34
C ALA A 54 -5.02 0.02 -9.29
N LEU A 55 -5.25 -0.52 -8.08
CA LEU A 55 -6.19 -1.62 -7.85
C LEU A 55 -7.64 -1.22 -8.16
N ARG A 56 -8.05 0.02 -7.87
CA ARG A 56 -9.40 0.51 -8.19
C ARG A 56 -9.75 0.36 -9.66
N THR A 57 -8.78 0.56 -10.54
CA THR A 57 -8.97 0.45 -11.99
C THR A 57 -8.83 -0.97 -12.48
N GLN A 58 -7.87 -1.73 -11.96
CA GLN A 58 -7.47 -3.02 -12.53
C GLN A 58 -8.08 -4.24 -11.83
N ASN A 59 -8.26 -4.18 -10.51
CA ASN A 59 -8.82 -5.28 -9.72
C ASN A 59 -9.59 -4.72 -8.50
N PRO A 60 -10.84 -4.27 -8.71
CA PRO A 60 -11.61 -3.56 -7.68
C PRO A 60 -11.98 -4.46 -6.49
N GLY A 61 -12.06 -5.79 -6.69
CA GLY A 61 -12.23 -6.75 -5.60
C GLY A 61 -11.02 -6.79 -4.66
N SER A 62 -9.81 -6.86 -5.23
CA SER A 62 -8.55 -6.85 -4.47
C SER A 62 -8.26 -5.47 -3.87
N ALA A 63 -8.76 -4.38 -4.47
CA ALA A 63 -8.74 -3.05 -3.86
C ALA A 63 -9.44 -3.02 -2.50
N LEU A 64 -10.63 -3.62 -2.38
CA LEU A 64 -11.37 -3.67 -1.11
C LEU A 64 -10.65 -4.50 -0.04
N ASP A 65 -10.04 -5.62 -0.42
CA ASP A 65 -9.27 -6.45 0.52
C ASP A 65 -8.02 -5.72 1.02
N TYR A 66 -7.31 -5.04 0.12
CA TYR A 66 -6.15 -4.20 0.47
C TYR A 66 -6.54 -3.11 1.47
N CYS A 67 -7.61 -2.36 1.20
CA CYS A 67 -8.08 -1.31 2.10
C CYS A 67 -8.50 -1.85 3.47
N TYR A 68 -9.20 -3.00 3.48
CA TYR A 68 -9.60 -3.66 4.71
C TYR A 68 -8.40 -4.02 5.59
N ARG A 69 -7.35 -4.59 4.97
CA ARG A 69 -6.12 -4.96 5.68
C ARG A 69 -5.44 -3.74 6.29
N ARG A 70 -5.33 -2.64 5.53
CA ARG A 70 -4.77 -1.37 6.02
C ARG A 70 -5.56 -0.82 7.21
N VAL A 71 -6.89 -0.85 7.13
CA VAL A 71 -7.79 -0.45 8.22
C VAL A 71 -7.57 -1.30 9.48
N LEU A 72 -7.37 -2.61 9.34
CA LEU A 72 -7.06 -3.50 10.48
C LEU A 72 -5.71 -3.15 11.13
N GLN A 73 -4.68 -2.87 10.33
CA GLN A 73 -3.36 -2.48 10.83
C GLN A 73 -3.43 -1.17 11.63
N LEU A 74 -4.08 -0.15 11.09
CA LEU A 74 -4.26 1.13 11.78
C LEU A 74 -5.08 0.97 13.07
N LEU A 75 -6.14 0.15 13.03
CA LEU A 75 -6.93 -0.12 14.24
C LEU A 75 -6.14 -0.86 15.32
N GLN A 76 -5.23 -1.75 14.92
CA GLN A 76 -4.29 -2.38 15.84
C GLN A 76 -3.34 -1.36 16.46
N GLN A 77 -2.88 -0.37 15.69
CA GLN A 77 -2.06 0.72 16.21
C GLN A 77 -2.83 1.55 17.26
N VAL A 78 -4.04 2.02 16.94
CA VAL A 78 -4.90 2.75 17.88
C VAL A 78 -5.12 1.96 19.19
N ARG A 79 -5.30 0.65 19.10
CA ARG A 79 -5.44 -0.21 20.30
C ARG A 79 -4.16 -0.27 21.15
N ARG A 80 -2.99 -0.27 20.52
CA ARG A 80 -1.69 -0.18 21.23
C ARG A 80 -1.55 1.17 21.92
N ASP A 81 -1.89 2.26 21.24
CA ASP A 81 -1.79 3.60 21.81
C ASP A 81 -2.70 3.76 23.05
N VAL A 82 -3.92 3.20 23.01
CA VAL A 82 -4.81 3.13 24.19
C VAL A 82 -4.18 2.32 25.33
N ALA A 83 -3.53 1.19 25.03
CA ALA A 83 -2.85 0.38 26.04
C ALA A 83 -1.63 1.09 26.65
N ASP A 84 -0.91 1.86 25.85
CA ASP A 84 0.21 2.68 26.30
C ASP A 84 -0.26 3.83 27.20
N LEU A 85 -1.38 4.48 26.88
CA LEU A 85 -2.04 5.46 27.76
C LEU A 85 -2.44 4.84 29.10
N ALA A 86 -3.05 3.65 29.10
CA ALA A 86 -3.41 2.93 30.32
C ALA A 86 -2.16 2.60 31.18
N THR A 87 -1.07 2.19 30.53
CA THR A 87 0.22 1.92 31.18
C THR A 87 0.84 3.19 31.75
N ALA A 88 0.80 4.29 31.01
CA ALA A 88 1.29 5.60 31.44
C ALA A 88 0.51 6.12 32.65
N ARG A 89 -0.83 6.02 32.62
CA ARG A 89 -1.68 6.35 33.76
C ARG A 89 -1.31 5.51 34.99
N LYS A 90 -1.18 4.19 34.85
CA LYS A 90 -0.87 3.32 35.99
C LYS A 90 0.49 3.60 36.60
N ARG A 91 1.50 3.84 35.75
CA ARG A 91 2.84 4.28 36.17
C ARG A 91 2.77 5.58 36.97
N ARG A 92 1.94 6.53 36.53
CA ARG A 92 1.75 7.82 37.20
C ARG A 92 1.05 7.69 38.55
N GLU A 93 0.03 6.84 38.64
CA GLU A 93 -0.67 6.51 39.90
C GLU A 93 0.31 6.03 40.98
N LEU A 94 1.21 5.11 40.62
CA LEU A 94 2.23 4.57 41.51
C LEU A 94 3.30 5.59 41.91
N GLN A 95 3.60 6.58 41.06
CA GLN A 95 4.49 7.68 41.44
C GLN A 95 3.83 8.60 42.46
N ILE A 96 2.55 8.92 42.29
CA ILE A 96 1.80 9.77 43.23
C ILE A 96 1.75 9.14 44.62
N SER A 97 1.53 7.82 44.71
CA SER A 97 1.47 7.12 46.01
C SER A 97 2.81 7.05 46.75
N ARG A 98 3.94 7.32 46.07
CA ARG A 98 5.29 7.32 46.65
C ARG A 98 5.78 8.72 47.06
N THR A 99 5.14 9.79 46.59
CA THR A 99 5.61 11.17 46.82
C THR A 99 5.03 11.72 48.13
N GLY A 100 5.90 12.15 49.06
CA GLY A 100 5.51 12.73 50.35
C GLY A 100 5.45 14.26 50.41
N HIS A 101 5.80 14.97 49.33
CA HIS A 101 5.77 16.44 49.27
C HIS A 101 4.43 16.94 48.72
N GLU A 102 3.71 17.77 49.49
CA GLU A 102 2.32 18.16 49.19
C GLU A 102 2.17 18.97 47.89
N GLN A 103 3.11 19.85 47.56
CA GLN A 103 3.04 20.67 46.33
C GLN A 103 3.23 19.85 45.05
N ASP A 104 4.18 18.90 45.05
CA ASP A 104 4.43 18.00 43.94
C ASP A 104 3.27 17.00 43.73
N ALA A 105 2.63 16.59 44.83
CA ALA A 105 1.45 15.72 44.80
C ALA A 105 0.26 16.37 44.07
N LEU A 106 0.02 17.66 44.26
CA LEU A 106 -1.08 18.38 43.58
C LEU A 106 -0.87 18.50 42.06
N VAL A 107 0.34 18.81 41.61
CA VAL A 107 0.66 18.88 40.17
C VAL A 107 0.60 17.48 39.54
N ALA A 108 1.12 16.47 40.23
CA ALA A 108 1.07 15.09 39.75
C ALA A 108 -0.38 14.58 39.63
N ARG A 109 -1.25 14.94 40.58
CA ARG A 109 -2.67 14.57 40.58
C ARG A 109 -3.45 15.20 39.43
N ARG A 110 -3.20 16.47 39.10
CA ARG A 110 -3.81 17.11 37.91
C ARG A 110 -3.44 16.39 36.62
N ARG A 111 -2.16 16.09 36.41
CA ARG A 111 -1.70 15.33 35.22
C ARG A 111 -2.28 13.91 35.18
N TYR A 112 -2.48 13.27 36.33
CA TYR A 112 -3.15 11.97 36.39
C TYR A 112 -4.61 12.06 35.95
N GLU A 113 -5.36 13.08 36.38
CA GLU A 113 -6.75 13.28 35.94
C GLU A 113 -6.85 13.60 34.45
N GLU A 114 -5.86 14.31 33.88
CA GLU A 114 -5.75 14.52 32.43
C GLU A 114 -5.56 13.19 31.70
N LEU A 115 -4.61 12.36 32.12
CA LEU A 115 -4.37 11.03 31.54
C LEU A 115 -5.59 10.11 31.63
N VAL A 116 -6.35 10.16 32.74
CA VAL A 116 -7.60 9.40 32.87
C VAL A 116 -8.61 9.80 31.80
N ARG A 117 -8.82 11.12 31.60
CA ARG A 117 -9.75 11.61 30.59
C ARG A 117 -9.29 11.29 29.18
N GLU A 118 -7.98 11.33 28.93
CA GLU A 118 -7.38 10.97 27.65
C GLU A 118 -7.57 9.49 27.33
N GLU A 119 -7.25 8.59 28.27
CA GLU A 119 -7.47 7.14 28.13
C GLU A 119 -8.95 6.81 27.89
N GLU A 120 -9.88 7.41 28.66
CA GLU A 120 -11.32 7.18 28.49
C GLU A 120 -11.82 7.60 27.11
N ARG A 121 -11.34 8.75 26.61
CA ARG A 121 -11.68 9.24 25.26
C ARG A 121 -11.12 8.32 24.18
N ALA A 122 -9.83 7.97 24.27
CA ALA A 122 -9.16 7.11 23.31
C ALA A 122 -9.79 5.70 23.30
N ALA A 123 -10.15 5.16 24.47
CA ALA A 123 -10.85 3.87 24.57
C ALA A 123 -12.23 3.90 23.90
N LEU A 124 -13.02 4.96 24.13
CA LEU A 124 -14.32 5.13 23.48
C LEU A 124 -14.19 5.30 21.95
N GLN A 125 -13.20 6.05 21.49
CA GLN A 125 -12.90 6.21 20.07
C GLN A 125 -12.51 4.87 19.43
N SER A 126 -11.59 4.13 20.06
CA SER A 126 -11.18 2.80 19.60
C SER A 126 -12.36 1.83 19.49
N GLN A 127 -13.30 1.84 20.46
CA GLN A 127 -14.51 1.01 20.41
C GLN A 127 -15.43 1.40 19.24
N ARG A 128 -15.60 2.70 18.98
CA ARG A 128 -16.42 3.18 17.84
C ARG A 128 -15.79 2.79 16.51
N LEU A 129 -14.48 2.96 16.39
CA LEU A 129 -13.72 2.56 15.21
C LEU A 129 -13.83 1.05 14.97
N GLN A 130 -13.71 0.23 16.02
CA GLN A 130 -13.94 -1.22 15.91
C GLN A 130 -15.31 -1.56 15.31
N ALA A 131 -16.37 -0.95 15.81
CA ALA A 131 -17.73 -1.20 15.30
C ALA A 131 -17.87 -0.80 13.82
N LYS A 132 -17.23 0.29 13.40
CA LYS A 132 -17.20 0.71 11.99
C LYS A 132 -16.43 -0.29 11.12
N VAL A 133 -15.29 -0.80 11.59
CA VAL A 133 -14.50 -1.82 10.88
C VAL A 133 -15.27 -3.15 10.75
N ASP A 134 -16.00 -3.56 11.78
CA ASP A 134 -16.85 -4.75 11.73
C ASP A 134 -17.99 -4.60 10.72
N MET A 135 -18.63 -3.42 10.67
CA MET A 135 -19.64 -3.08 9.66
C MET A 135 -19.04 -3.10 8.25
N PHE A 136 -17.87 -2.50 8.08
CA PHE A 136 -17.15 -2.46 6.82
C PHE A 136 -16.85 -3.88 6.31
N ARG A 137 -16.37 -4.79 7.19
CA ARG A 137 -16.11 -6.19 6.84
C ARG A 137 -17.35 -6.86 6.25
N VAL A 138 -18.51 -6.70 6.88
CA VAL A 138 -19.76 -7.30 6.40
C VAL A 138 -20.16 -6.73 5.03
N ARG A 139 -20.09 -5.41 4.85
CA ARG A 139 -20.37 -4.77 3.55
C ARG A 139 -19.39 -5.22 2.47
N LYS A 140 -18.10 -5.38 2.80
CA LYS A 140 -17.07 -5.90 1.90
C LYS A 140 -17.44 -7.27 1.35
N GLU A 141 -17.73 -8.24 2.22
CA GLU A 141 -18.07 -9.60 1.77
C GLU A 141 -19.33 -9.61 0.89
N ALA A 142 -20.35 -8.81 1.23
CA ALA A 142 -21.56 -8.69 0.43
C ALA A 142 -21.30 -8.06 -0.95
N VAL A 143 -20.54 -6.96 -1.00
CA VAL A 143 -20.20 -6.25 -2.25
C VAL A 143 -19.32 -7.11 -3.15
N LYS A 144 -18.30 -7.79 -2.58
CA LYS A 144 -17.45 -8.72 -3.32
C LYS A 144 -18.26 -9.87 -3.91
N ALA A 145 -19.14 -10.50 -3.12
CA ALA A 145 -19.99 -11.58 -3.62
C ALA A 145 -20.89 -11.12 -4.78
N ASN A 146 -21.47 -9.91 -4.68
CA ASN A 146 -22.29 -9.34 -5.76
C ASN A 146 -21.45 -9.05 -7.02
N TYR A 147 -20.25 -8.49 -6.85
CA TYR A 147 -19.35 -8.24 -7.97
C TYR A 147 -18.92 -9.52 -8.68
N THR A 148 -18.50 -10.55 -7.93
CA THR A 148 -18.14 -11.86 -8.52
C THR A 148 -19.33 -12.48 -9.25
N ALA A 149 -20.55 -12.37 -8.71
CA ALA A 149 -21.75 -12.86 -9.39
C ALA A 149 -22.05 -12.09 -10.69
N ALA A 150 -21.94 -10.76 -10.67
CA ALA A 150 -22.12 -9.92 -11.86
C ALA A 150 -21.04 -10.19 -12.92
N GLN A 151 -19.79 -10.39 -12.50
CA GLN A 151 -18.67 -10.75 -13.39
C GLN A 151 -18.91 -12.11 -14.04
N ALA A 152 -19.22 -13.14 -13.27
CA ALA A 152 -19.51 -14.47 -13.80
C ALA A 152 -20.69 -14.44 -14.80
N ARG A 153 -21.72 -13.63 -14.53
CA ARG A 153 -22.85 -13.47 -15.44
C ARG A 153 -22.42 -12.86 -16.78
N ARG A 154 -21.58 -11.82 -16.72
CA ARG A 154 -21.03 -11.17 -17.91
C ARG A 154 -20.14 -12.12 -18.73
N GLU A 155 -19.26 -12.88 -18.06
CA GLU A 155 -18.40 -13.87 -18.71
C GLU A 155 -19.22 -14.97 -19.42
N ILE A 156 -20.32 -15.44 -18.80
CA ILE A 156 -21.25 -16.39 -19.43
C ILE A 156 -21.88 -15.77 -20.69
N ASP A 157 -22.39 -14.55 -20.60
CA ASP A 157 -23.01 -13.88 -21.76
C ASP A 157 -21.98 -13.64 -22.88
N GLU A 158 -20.75 -13.28 -22.55
CA GLU A 158 -19.65 -13.10 -23.52
C GLU A 158 -19.26 -14.44 -24.19
N ALA A 159 -19.20 -15.54 -23.43
CA ALA A 159 -18.95 -16.87 -23.97
C ALA A 159 -20.09 -17.36 -24.88
N LEU A 160 -21.34 -17.06 -24.55
CA LEU A 160 -22.51 -17.36 -25.39
C LEU A 160 -22.49 -16.53 -26.68
N ALA A 161 -22.13 -15.26 -26.60
CA ALA A 161 -21.98 -14.37 -27.75
C ALA A 161 -20.92 -14.88 -28.73
N ALA A 162 -19.79 -15.38 -28.22
CA ALA A 162 -18.75 -16.03 -29.04
C ALA A 162 -19.28 -17.28 -29.77
N GLY A 163 -20.32 -17.93 -29.25
CA GLY A 163 -21.02 -19.07 -29.84
C GLY A 163 -22.14 -18.71 -30.84
N GLY A 164 -22.38 -17.42 -31.11
CA GLY A 164 -23.39 -16.95 -32.06
C GLY A 164 -24.77 -16.63 -31.48
N GLU A 165 -24.90 -16.63 -30.15
CA GLU A 165 -26.08 -16.11 -29.44
C GLU A 165 -26.05 -14.56 -29.39
N PRO A 166 -27.19 -13.88 -29.12
CA PRO A 166 -27.17 -12.43 -28.88
C PRO A 166 -26.17 -12.04 -27.78
N GLY A 167 -25.52 -10.88 -27.95
CA GLY A 167 -24.41 -10.40 -27.10
C GLY A 167 -24.77 -10.13 -25.64
N VAL A 168 -23.84 -9.51 -24.91
CA VAL A 168 -24.00 -9.20 -23.48
C VAL A 168 -25.36 -8.55 -23.18
N SER A 169 -26.13 -9.16 -22.28
CA SER A 169 -27.47 -8.68 -21.97
C SER A 169 -27.40 -7.33 -21.26
N GLU A 170 -28.36 -6.43 -21.54
CA GLU A 170 -28.50 -5.14 -20.84
C GLU A 170 -28.55 -5.34 -19.32
N ARG A 171 -29.19 -6.43 -18.88
CA ARG A 171 -29.22 -6.85 -17.48
C ARG A 171 -27.82 -7.11 -16.90
N ALA A 172 -26.97 -7.84 -17.62
CA ALA A 172 -25.61 -8.12 -17.15
C ALA A 172 -24.74 -6.86 -17.10
N VAL A 173 -24.95 -5.92 -18.04
CA VAL A 173 -24.30 -4.60 -18.01
C VAL A 173 -24.77 -3.78 -16.82
N ASP A 174 -26.08 -3.73 -16.54
CA ASP A 174 -26.66 -3.03 -15.40
C ASP A 174 -26.16 -3.60 -14.07
N ASP A 175 -26.18 -4.94 -13.93
CA ASP A 175 -25.72 -5.63 -12.72
C ASP A 175 -24.23 -5.36 -12.47
N MET A 176 -23.39 -5.39 -13.52
CA MET A 176 -21.96 -5.04 -13.44
C MET A 176 -21.76 -3.56 -13.06
N THR A 177 -22.53 -2.66 -13.66
CA THR A 177 -22.45 -1.21 -13.38
C THR A 177 -22.83 -0.92 -11.93
N ALA A 178 -23.90 -1.54 -11.43
CA ALA A 178 -24.33 -1.43 -10.04
C ALA A 178 -23.30 -2.02 -9.07
N ALA A 179 -22.70 -3.17 -9.40
CA ALA A 179 -21.65 -3.77 -8.59
C ALA A 179 -20.40 -2.88 -8.52
N GLN A 180 -19.98 -2.29 -9.63
CA GLN A 180 -18.85 -1.35 -9.65
C GLN A 180 -19.12 -0.08 -8.83
N ALA A 181 -20.33 0.46 -8.92
CA ALA A 181 -20.74 1.61 -8.11
C ALA A 181 -20.69 1.29 -6.61
N ALA A 182 -21.15 0.09 -6.21
CA ALA A 182 -21.08 -0.36 -4.82
C ALA A 182 -19.63 -0.54 -4.32
N ILE A 183 -18.72 -1.02 -5.17
CA ILE A 183 -17.28 -1.06 -4.82
C ILE A 183 -16.74 0.35 -4.62
N ASN A 184 -17.01 1.27 -5.54
CA ASN A 184 -16.51 2.65 -5.44
C ASN A 184 -17.02 3.36 -4.18
N GLU A 185 -18.31 3.18 -3.82
CA GLU A 185 -18.86 3.69 -2.56
C GLU A 185 -18.10 3.10 -1.35
N LEU A 186 -17.91 1.78 -1.34
CA LEU A 186 -17.27 1.12 -0.21
C LEU A 186 -15.78 1.48 -0.09
N LEU A 187 -15.08 1.70 -1.19
CA LEU A 187 -13.70 2.20 -1.18
C LEU A 187 -13.61 3.60 -0.56
N GLN A 188 -14.56 4.48 -0.86
CA GLN A 188 -14.63 5.80 -0.22
C GLN A 188 -14.86 5.69 1.29
N VAL A 189 -15.74 4.78 1.73
CA VAL A 189 -15.91 4.48 3.16
C VAL A 189 -14.60 3.98 3.79
N ALA A 190 -13.80 3.20 3.04
CA ALA A 190 -12.51 2.75 3.53
C ALA A 190 -11.52 3.90 3.71
N ASP A 191 -11.48 4.86 2.78
CA ASP A 191 -10.64 6.07 2.88
C ASP A 191 -11.01 6.90 4.11
N ASP A 192 -12.30 7.15 4.31
CA ASP A 192 -12.81 7.89 5.47
C ASP A 192 -12.41 7.21 6.78
N LEU A 193 -12.49 5.86 6.83
CA LEU A 193 -12.05 5.09 7.99
C LEU A 193 -10.54 5.18 8.21
N GLN A 194 -9.73 5.08 7.15
CA GLN A 194 -8.28 5.22 7.26
C GLN A 194 -7.88 6.60 7.77
N GLN A 195 -8.56 7.65 7.32
CA GLN A 195 -8.32 9.02 7.78
C GLN A 195 -8.72 9.22 9.24
N GLU A 196 -9.81 8.59 9.71
CA GLU A 196 -10.22 8.65 11.12
C GLU A 196 -9.30 7.80 12.04
N LEU A 197 -8.67 6.78 11.47
CA LEU A 197 -7.74 5.87 12.17
C LEU A 197 -6.30 6.39 12.21
N SER A 198 -5.90 7.24 11.27
CA SER A 198 -4.56 7.78 11.18
C SER A 198 -4.53 9.17 11.81
N ASP A 199 -3.79 9.34 12.91
CA ASP A 199 -3.59 10.66 13.54
C ASP A 199 -2.68 11.59 12.71
N ASP A 200 -2.03 11.05 11.67
CA ASP A 200 -1.08 11.78 10.81
C ASP A 200 -1.37 11.56 9.31
N ALA A 201 -1.11 12.60 8.51
CA ALA A 201 -1.33 12.60 7.06
C ALA A 201 -0.25 11.86 6.26
N ALA A 202 0.64 11.12 6.95
CA ALA A 202 1.61 10.26 6.30
C ALA A 202 0.87 9.06 5.69
N ASN A 203 0.59 9.19 4.40
CA ASN A 203 0.09 8.15 3.53
C ASN A 203 1.16 7.04 3.39
N GLU A 204 1.39 6.27 4.46
CA GLU A 204 2.26 5.08 4.51
C GLU A 204 1.59 3.90 3.78
N GLY A 205 1.18 4.13 2.55
CA GLY A 205 0.65 3.11 1.66
C GLY A 205 1.74 2.56 0.74
N SER A 206 1.58 1.32 0.29
CA SER A 206 2.34 0.85 -0.86
C SER A 206 2.02 1.68 -2.09
N SER A 207 3.02 1.90 -2.93
CA SER A 207 2.92 2.58 -4.20
C SER A 207 3.30 1.62 -5.32
N GLU A 208 2.82 1.93 -6.51
CA GLU A 208 3.15 1.24 -7.74
C GLU A 208 3.91 2.18 -8.66
N LEU A 209 5.10 1.76 -9.09
CA LEU A 209 5.77 2.33 -10.25
C LEU A 209 5.35 1.53 -11.48
N ARG A 210 4.81 2.20 -12.50
CA ARG A 210 4.36 1.55 -13.73
C ARG A 210 5.04 2.14 -14.97
N LEU A 211 5.51 1.26 -15.85
CA LEU A 211 5.99 1.61 -17.18
C LEU A 211 5.10 0.94 -18.22
N GLU A 212 4.08 1.68 -18.67
CA GLU A 212 3.14 1.21 -19.70
C GLU A 212 3.85 0.83 -21.01
N SER A 213 4.95 1.50 -21.36
CA SER A 213 5.73 1.20 -22.57
C SER A 213 6.45 -0.15 -22.53
N ALA A 214 6.64 -0.72 -21.34
CA ALA A 214 7.43 -1.93 -21.13
C ALA A 214 6.63 -3.06 -20.48
N ASP A 215 5.31 -2.89 -20.30
CA ASP A 215 4.47 -3.84 -19.57
C ASP A 215 5.10 -4.24 -18.22
N LEU A 216 5.61 -3.23 -17.49
CA LEU A 216 6.31 -3.40 -16.22
C LEU A 216 5.57 -2.70 -15.09
N ARG A 217 5.42 -3.40 -13.96
CA ARG A 217 4.90 -2.84 -12.70
C ARG A 217 5.81 -3.21 -11.54
N LEU A 218 5.93 -2.28 -10.61
CA LEU A 218 6.79 -2.40 -9.46
C LEU A 218 6.05 -1.96 -8.21
N LEU A 219 5.80 -2.90 -7.29
CA LEU A 219 5.25 -2.59 -5.98
C LEU A 219 6.38 -2.26 -5.01
N PHE A 220 6.23 -1.14 -4.32
CA PHE A 220 7.15 -0.74 -3.27
C PHE A 220 6.39 -0.05 -2.12
N ALA A 221 7.00 0.00 -0.95
CA ALA A 221 6.48 0.77 0.19
C ALA A 221 7.52 1.78 0.66
N ALA A 222 7.08 2.98 1.05
CA ALA A 222 7.94 3.92 1.77
C ALA A 222 8.00 3.52 3.24
N GLU A 223 9.15 3.02 3.71
CA GLU A 223 9.37 2.70 5.13
C GLU A 223 9.75 3.95 5.92
N SER A 224 10.46 4.89 5.27
CA SER A 224 10.80 6.19 5.80
C SER A 224 10.91 7.21 4.65
N PRO A 225 11.00 8.52 4.93
CA PRO A 225 11.09 9.54 3.87
C PRO A 225 12.22 9.31 2.86
N ASP A 226 13.27 8.59 3.23
CA ASP A 226 14.45 8.32 2.40
C ASP A 226 14.64 6.82 2.07
N ILE A 227 13.73 5.92 2.50
CA ILE A 227 13.88 4.47 2.28
C ILE A 227 12.62 3.89 1.62
N ALA A 228 12.81 3.32 0.43
CA ALA A 228 11.80 2.53 -0.27
C ALA A 228 12.14 1.03 -0.17
N VAL A 229 11.16 0.20 0.18
CA VAL A 229 11.28 -1.25 0.18
C VAL A 229 10.69 -1.78 -1.11
N LEU A 230 11.49 -2.46 -1.91
CA LEU A 230 11.04 -3.14 -3.13
C LEU A 230 10.31 -4.42 -2.74
N LEU A 231 9.04 -4.53 -3.12
CA LEU A 231 8.19 -5.65 -2.69
C LEU A 231 8.08 -6.69 -3.79
N VAL A 232 7.55 -6.31 -4.95
CA VAL A 232 7.28 -7.24 -6.06
C VAL A 232 7.48 -6.54 -7.39
N VAL A 233 8.16 -7.19 -8.31
CA VAL A 233 8.29 -6.75 -9.71
C VAL A 233 7.46 -7.68 -10.59
N GLY A 234 6.63 -7.11 -11.44
CA GLY A 234 5.79 -7.84 -12.38
C GLY A 234 6.07 -7.41 -13.81
N MET A 235 6.14 -8.39 -14.72
CA MET A 235 6.16 -8.17 -16.17
C MET A 235 5.08 -9.01 -16.84
N GLY A 236 4.31 -8.42 -17.74
CA GLY A 236 3.30 -9.16 -18.50
C GLY A 236 2.04 -8.35 -18.79
N GLN A 237 0.98 -9.04 -19.23
CA GLN A 237 -0.26 -8.38 -19.66
C GLN A 237 -1.49 -8.74 -18.81
N ASP A 238 -1.45 -9.85 -18.05
CA ASP A 238 -2.53 -10.22 -17.13
C ASP A 238 -2.27 -9.68 -15.72
N TRP A 239 -2.56 -8.39 -15.56
CA TRP A 239 -2.32 -7.70 -14.31
C TRP A 239 -3.32 -8.05 -13.21
N GLY A 240 -4.52 -8.51 -13.57
CA GLY A 240 -5.55 -8.90 -12.60
C GLY A 240 -5.08 -10.08 -11.75
N ALA A 241 -4.66 -11.17 -12.41
CA ALA A 241 -4.11 -12.34 -11.76
C ALA A 241 -2.79 -12.03 -11.05
N TRP A 242 -1.94 -11.19 -11.66
CA TRP A 242 -0.70 -10.77 -11.03
C TRP A 242 -0.92 -10.05 -9.69
N TYR A 243 -1.91 -9.15 -9.58
CA TYR A 243 -2.17 -8.47 -8.31
C TYR A 243 -2.60 -9.43 -7.19
N ASP A 244 -3.36 -10.46 -7.50
CA ASP A 244 -3.82 -11.42 -6.48
C ASP A 244 -2.64 -12.16 -5.83
N GLU A 245 -1.63 -12.52 -6.63
CA GLU A 245 -0.38 -13.12 -6.14
C GLU A 245 0.55 -12.07 -5.52
N ALA A 246 0.78 -10.95 -6.21
CA ALA A 246 1.70 -9.90 -5.82
C ALA A 246 1.31 -9.25 -4.48
N LEU A 247 0.02 -9.06 -4.19
CA LEU A 247 -0.43 -8.52 -2.90
C LEU A 247 -0.17 -9.46 -1.72
N SER A 248 -0.14 -10.77 -1.98
CA SER A 248 0.19 -11.78 -0.97
C SER A 248 1.69 -11.81 -0.72
N LEU A 249 2.50 -11.79 -1.77
CA LEU A 249 3.96 -11.71 -1.68
C LEU A 249 4.42 -10.41 -1.03
N ALA A 250 3.89 -9.26 -1.47
CA ALA A 250 4.21 -7.96 -0.92
C ALA A 250 3.91 -7.87 0.59
N GLN A 251 2.81 -8.49 1.05
CA GLN A 251 2.51 -8.56 2.47
C GLN A 251 3.52 -9.42 3.23
N ALA A 252 3.86 -10.61 2.71
CA ALA A 252 4.85 -11.47 3.33
C ALA A 252 6.19 -10.75 3.46
N GLU A 253 6.59 -9.95 2.46
CA GLU A 253 7.78 -9.10 2.53
C GLU A 253 7.67 -8.02 3.62
N LEU A 254 6.54 -7.33 3.74
CA LEU A 254 6.34 -6.30 4.76
C LEU A 254 6.26 -6.85 6.21
N GLU A 255 5.85 -8.11 6.37
CA GLU A 255 5.79 -8.77 7.68
C GLU A 255 7.14 -9.36 8.11
N ARG A 256 8.14 -9.46 7.21
CA ARG A 256 9.50 -9.88 7.58
C ARG A 256 10.15 -8.82 8.47
N GLU A 257 10.63 -9.25 9.63
CA GLU A 257 11.44 -8.43 10.53
C GLU A 257 12.95 -8.76 10.35
N GLY A 258 13.82 -7.75 10.35
CA GLY A 258 15.27 -7.93 10.59
C GLY A 258 16.22 -7.88 9.37
N ASP A 259 17.23 -8.77 9.40
CA ASP A 259 18.49 -8.80 8.62
C ASP A 259 18.36 -9.45 7.22
N ASP A 260 17.14 -9.82 6.80
CA ASP A 260 16.88 -10.48 5.51
C ASP A 260 16.91 -9.52 4.31
N PHE A 261 17.01 -8.23 4.60
CA PHE A 261 17.01 -7.16 3.63
C PHE A 261 18.39 -6.54 3.44
N THR A 262 18.73 -6.23 2.20
CA THR A 262 19.96 -5.51 1.86
C THR A 262 19.61 -4.07 1.44
N ASP A 263 20.27 -3.11 2.08
CA ASP A 263 20.17 -1.69 1.74
C ASP A 263 21.10 -1.38 0.56
N TYR A 264 20.54 -0.77 -0.47
CA TYR A 264 21.27 -0.24 -1.60
C TYR A 264 21.22 1.28 -1.62
N ASP A 265 22.30 1.88 -2.11
CA ASP A 265 22.24 3.19 -2.75
C ASP A 265 22.35 2.99 -4.28
N LEU A 266 22.15 4.06 -5.05
CA LEU A 266 22.21 3.96 -6.51
C LEU A 266 23.57 3.45 -7.01
N ALA A 267 24.67 3.82 -6.36
CA ALA A 267 26.00 3.44 -6.80
C ALA A 267 26.26 1.95 -6.54
N THR A 268 25.92 1.45 -5.34
CA THR A 268 26.10 0.04 -4.99
C THR A 268 25.21 -0.84 -5.84
N PHE A 269 23.94 -0.46 -6.05
CA PHE A 269 23.00 -1.18 -6.92
C PHE A 269 23.52 -1.31 -8.35
N LEU A 270 23.94 -0.19 -8.96
CA LEU A 270 24.44 -0.21 -10.34
C LEU A 270 25.73 -1.02 -10.46
N SER A 271 26.63 -0.91 -9.48
CA SER A 271 27.89 -1.67 -9.50
C SER A 271 27.69 -3.19 -9.38
N GLU A 272 26.67 -3.62 -8.65
CA GLU A 272 26.38 -5.05 -8.43
C GLU A 272 25.64 -5.67 -9.61
N TYR A 273 24.59 -4.99 -10.11
CA TYR A 273 23.68 -5.56 -11.10
C TYR A 273 23.97 -5.14 -12.54
N PHE A 274 24.62 -3.98 -12.74
CA PHE A 274 24.84 -3.39 -14.07
C PHE A 274 26.30 -2.94 -14.28
N PRO A 275 27.30 -3.80 -13.99
CA PRO A 275 28.70 -3.41 -14.14
C PRO A 275 29.02 -3.06 -15.60
N GLY A 276 29.49 -1.84 -15.84
CA GLY A 276 29.79 -1.29 -17.17
C GLY A 276 28.61 -0.67 -17.91
N GLU A 277 27.37 -0.79 -17.41
CA GLU A 277 26.17 -0.15 -17.94
C GLU A 277 25.61 0.93 -16.99
N GLU A 278 26.37 1.33 -15.96
CA GLU A 278 25.87 2.20 -14.88
C GLU A 278 25.38 3.55 -15.39
N THR A 279 26.06 4.10 -16.41
CA THR A 279 25.70 5.38 -17.01
C THR A 279 24.44 5.27 -17.87
N GLU A 280 24.26 4.15 -18.56
CA GLU A 280 23.12 3.91 -19.44
C GLU A 280 21.83 3.75 -18.64
N VAL A 281 21.87 2.92 -17.59
CA VAL A 281 20.75 2.69 -16.68
C VAL A 281 20.35 3.98 -15.95
N ARG A 282 21.34 4.75 -15.47
CA ARG A 282 21.07 6.05 -14.83
C ARG A 282 20.44 7.03 -15.82
N ALA A 283 20.95 7.11 -17.05
CA ALA A 283 20.38 7.98 -18.07
C ALA A 283 18.94 7.56 -18.44
N GLY A 284 18.65 6.26 -18.46
CA GLY A 284 17.30 5.72 -18.64
C GLY A 284 16.34 6.18 -17.56
N ALA A 285 16.72 6.03 -16.28
CA ALA A 285 15.92 6.52 -15.15
C ALA A 285 15.61 8.02 -15.24
N PHE A 286 16.62 8.84 -15.56
CA PHE A 286 16.41 10.28 -15.76
C PHE A 286 15.43 10.58 -16.90
N ARG A 287 15.48 9.84 -18.02
CA ARG A 287 14.51 9.99 -19.11
C ARG A 287 13.09 9.67 -18.64
N LEU A 288 12.91 8.61 -17.86
CA LEU A 288 11.60 8.24 -17.31
C LEU A 288 11.02 9.34 -16.42
N ILE A 289 11.84 9.92 -15.53
CA ILE A 289 11.45 11.02 -14.64
C ILE A 289 11.06 12.27 -15.45
N GLU A 290 11.86 12.64 -16.46
CA GLU A 290 11.57 13.80 -17.30
C GLU A 290 10.31 13.61 -18.15
N LEU A 291 10.09 12.40 -18.68
CA LEU A 291 8.84 12.06 -19.37
C LEU A 291 7.64 12.14 -18.43
N ASN A 292 7.77 11.70 -17.18
CA ASN A 292 6.72 11.82 -16.18
C ASN A 292 6.35 13.30 -15.94
N ARG A 293 7.35 14.15 -15.66
CA ARG A 293 7.15 15.59 -15.45
C ARG A 293 6.51 16.28 -16.67
N ALA A 294 6.92 15.91 -17.88
CA ALA A 294 6.34 16.46 -19.09
C ALA A 294 4.85 16.09 -19.26
N GLN A 295 4.45 14.92 -18.76
CA GLN A 295 3.05 14.47 -18.78
C GLN A 295 2.21 15.13 -17.68
N GLU A 296 2.79 15.44 -16.51
CA GLU A 296 2.12 16.24 -15.47
C GLU A 296 1.82 17.68 -15.91
N ILE A 297 2.64 18.26 -16.80
CA ILE A 297 2.51 19.64 -17.31
C ILE A 297 1.62 19.71 -18.58
N GLY A 298 1.03 18.59 -19.00
CA GLY A 298 0.05 18.54 -20.09
C GLY A 298 -1.23 19.34 -19.77
N PRO A 299 -1.89 19.94 -20.79
CA PRO A 299 -2.85 21.05 -20.64
C PRO A 299 -4.14 20.72 -19.87
#